data_AF-A0A958QCN7-F1
#
_entry.id   AF-A0A958QCN7-F1
#
_cell.length_a   1.000
_cell.length_b   1.000
_cell.length_c   1.000
_cell.angle_alpha   90.00
_cell.angle_beta   90.00
_cell.angle_gamma   90.00
#
_symmetry.space_group_name_H-M   'P 1'
#
loop_
_entity.id
_entity.type
_entity.pdbx_description
1 polymer ?
#
loop_
_entity_poly.entity_id
_entity_poly.type
_entity_poly.pdbx_seq_one_letter_code
_entity_poly.pdbx_strand_id
1 'polypeptide(L)'
;VSIGGSSTYGVPLRFGYFAYPEVLQRLLDERRPFEHYEVLNAGIAAYGIMQDISALKEEILQFKPDIVTICSWFNDSASSPRWYRIPGISDREAYYKTRMLRKIQEFPPYKAIHETRLFGLARHILISLRTAFLGREQIVPESSRPRMTPEEFEWALNEIVKMGEEYNFLPVFVLEVLNRTRNLKQSTRVNKYYQTILKVAEKHDIPVVDTISAFHQRRDEWLYYDFIHPNRHGHDLIAHTIFDRLFSKEPGTRLTNFWNEKGIDWTKPQPQRVAIRRLNKADAPSGEILFKARAPFLSTQADLEVSVNGAQSTVIGPLTSEYRDFSINQSLFNATSPVSEFYFRAKLNIERNASAFKIGKGNIYSPVHIRAISGGKLYGWTSDITVQGRPYAQNRRGFNIVVVGRLSGEVKASE
;
A
#
# COMPACT_ATOMS: atom_id res chain seq x y z
N VAL A 1 -4.25 4.32 -10.54
CA VAL A 1 -4.21 2.91 -10.04
C VAL A 1 -2.76 2.45 -9.94
N SER A 2 -2.40 1.71 -8.89
CA SER A 2 -1.06 1.12 -8.75
C SER A 2 -1.12 -0.41 -8.85
N ILE A 3 -0.35 -0.99 -9.77
CA ILE A 3 -0.25 -2.44 -9.99
C ILE A 3 1.17 -2.95 -9.66
N GLY A 4 1.28 -4.25 -9.38
CA GLY A 4 2.53 -4.88 -9.03
C GLY A 4 2.39 -5.99 -7.98
N GLY A 5 3.54 -6.42 -7.45
CA GLY A 5 3.64 -7.53 -6.52
C GLY A 5 3.29 -7.21 -5.06
N SER A 6 3.95 -7.92 -4.14
CA SER A 6 3.76 -7.80 -2.70
C SER A 6 4.14 -6.42 -2.15
N SER A 7 5.12 -5.73 -2.76
CA SER A 7 5.49 -4.35 -2.42
C SER A 7 4.41 -3.33 -2.80
N THR A 8 3.60 -3.58 -3.83
CA THR A 8 2.45 -2.73 -4.15
C THR A 8 1.28 -3.02 -3.22
N TYR A 9 0.99 -4.30 -2.99
CA TYR A 9 -0.02 -4.73 -2.03
C TYR A 9 0.26 -4.19 -0.60
N GLY A 10 1.54 -4.13 -0.23
CA GLY A 10 1.99 -3.67 1.08
C GLY A 10 2.31 -4.80 2.06
N VAL A 11 2.75 -5.97 1.61
CA VAL A 11 3.20 -7.03 2.53
C VAL A 11 4.45 -6.56 3.29
N PRO A 12 4.57 -6.78 4.62
CA PRO A 12 3.62 -7.42 5.55
C PRO A 12 2.74 -6.41 6.32
N LEU A 13 2.65 -5.16 5.86
CA LEU A 13 1.83 -4.13 6.50
C LEU A 13 0.37 -4.58 6.54
N ARG A 14 -0.19 -4.54 7.75
CA ARG A 14 -1.56 -4.99 8.00
C ARG A 14 -2.55 -4.08 7.26
N PHE A 15 -3.39 -4.67 6.41
CA PHE A 15 -4.47 -4.01 5.68
C PHE A 15 -4.05 -2.98 4.62
N GLY A 16 -2.78 -2.94 4.18
CA GLY A 16 -2.35 -2.08 3.08
C GLY A 16 -2.41 -0.56 3.35
N TYR A 17 -2.95 -0.10 4.49
CA TYR A 17 -3.13 1.33 4.83
C TYR A 17 -1.82 2.15 4.85
N PHE A 18 -0.71 1.45 5.06
CA PHE A 18 0.64 2.02 5.07
C PHE A 18 1.42 1.68 3.79
N ALA A 19 0.80 0.98 2.84
CA ALA A 19 1.39 0.73 1.54
C ALA A 19 1.53 2.05 0.78
N TYR A 20 2.48 2.10 -0.15
CA TYR A 20 2.79 3.33 -0.86
C TYR A 20 1.60 3.91 -1.66
N PRO A 21 0.63 3.13 -2.20
CA PRO A 21 -0.54 3.73 -2.85
C PRO A 21 -1.40 4.55 -1.89
N GLU A 22 -1.62 4.05 -0.67
CA GLU A 22 -2.37 4.76 0.38
C GLU A 22 -1.60 5.96 0.91
N VAL A 23 -0.28 5.87 1.01
CA VAL A 23 0.55 7.04 1.32
C VAL A 23 0.46 8.08 0.20
N LEU A 24 0.47 7.65 -1.07
CA LEU A 24 0.37 8.53 -2.22
C LEU A 24 -0.98 9.25 -2.27
N GLN A 25 -2.10 8.58 -1.98
CA GLN A 25 -3.41 9.22 -1.82
C GLN A 25 -3.31 10.41 -0.86
N ARG A 26 -2.74 10.19 0.33
CA ARG A 26 -2.60 11.24 1.34
C ARG A 26 -1.70 12.37 0.88
N LEU A 27 -0.61 12.06 0.19
CA LEU A 27 0.28 13.09 -0.35
C LEU A 27 -0.44 13.97 -1.37
N LEU A 28 -1.29 13.37 -2.21
CA LEU A 28 -2.11 14.10 -3.17
C LEU A 28 -3.16 14.95 -2.44
N ASP A 29 -3.91 14.40 -1.50
CA ASP A 29 -4.90 15.16 -0.72
C ASP A 29 -4.28 16.34 0.03
N GLU A 30 -3.09 16.14 0.62
CA GLU A 30 -2.40 17.17 1.41
C GLU A 30 -1.75 18.25 0.54
N ARG A 31 -1.11 17.87 -0.57
CA ARG A 31 -0.27 18.78 -1.38
C ARG A 31 -1.00 19.30 -2.62
N ARG A 32 -2.11 18.68 -3.01
CA ARG A 32 -2.97 19.09 -4.12
C ARG A 32 -4.42 19.20 -3.66
N PRO A 33 -4.73 19.97 -2.60
CA PRO A 33 -6.05 19.96 -1.96
C PRO A 33 -7.18 20.57 -2.83
N PHE A 34 -6.83 21.23 -3.93
CA PHE A 34 -7.79 21.81 -4.87
C PHE A 34 -8.06 20.91 -6.07
N GLU A 35 -7.32 19.81 -6.19
CA GLU A 35 -7.56 18.75 -7.15
C GLU A 35 -8.11 17.52 -6.43
N HIS A 36 -8.92 16.73 -7.13
CA HIS A 36 -9.47 15.49 -6.59
C HIS A 36 -8.74 14.30 -7.22
N TYR A 37 -8.02 13.56 -6.38
CA TYR A 37 -7.33 12.33 -6.79
C TYR A 37 -7.94 11.12 -6.10
N GLU A 38 -7.96 10.00 -6.80
CA GLU A 38 -8.24 8.69 -6.25
C GLU A 38 -7.11 7.73 -6.62
N VAL A 39 -6.52 7.09 -5.62
CA VAL A 39 -5.44 6.12 -5.77
C VAL A 39 -5.94 4.75 -5.34
N LEU A 40 -6.20 3.89 -6.32
CA LEU A 40 -6.55 2.49 -6.06
C LEU A 40 -5.29 1.62 -5.98
N ASN A 41 -5.18 0.84 -4.91
CA ASN A 41 -4.18 -0.21 -4.77
C ASN A 41 -4.70 -1.51 -5.41
N ALA A 42 -4.11 -1.89 -6.54
CA ALA A 42 -4.39 -3.14 -7.24
C ALA A 42 -3.19 -4.10 -7.22
N GLY A 43 -2.25 -3.90 -6.30
CA GLY A 43 -1.14 -4.83 -6.11
C GLY A 43 -1.62 -6.16 -5.55
N ILE A 44 -1.00 -7.27 -5.97
CA ILE A 44 -1.31 -8.61 -5.46
C ILE A 44 0.00 -9.35 -5.16
N ALA A 45 0.08 -9.95 -3.98
CA ALA A 45 1.28 -10.67 -3.57
C ALA A 45 1.66 -11.77 -4.58
N ALA A 46 2.95 -11.86 -4.88
CA ALA A 46 3.55 -12.78 -5.85
C ALA A 46 3.16 -12.57 -7.34
N TYR A 47 2.39 -11.52 -7.68
CA TYR A 47 2.18 -11.15 -9.09
C TYR A 47 3.49 -10.75 -9.75
N GLY A 48 3.68 -11.23 -10.98
CA GLY A 48 4.60 -10.65 -11.94
C GLY A 48 3.82 -9.94 -13.05
N ILE A 49 4.53 -9.40 -14.03
CA ILE A 49 3.95 -8.50 -15.05
C ILE A 49 2.86 -9.17 -15.90
N MET A 50 2.92 -10.49 -16.08
CA MET A 50 1.88 -11.22 -16.81
C MET A 50 0.55 -11.25 -16.07
N GLN A 51 0.59 -11.39 -14.74
CA GLN A 51 -0.62 -11.33 -13.93
C GLN A 51 -1.15 -9.90 -13.85
N ASP A 52 -0.26 -8.90 -13.80
CA ASP A 52 -0.63 -7.49 -13.89
C ASP A 52 -1.35 -7.17 -15.21
N ILE A 53 -0.88 -7.67 -16.36
CA ILE A 53 -1.56 -7.49 -17.66
C ILE A 53 -2.94 -8.15 -17.67
N SER A 54 -3.06 -9.35 -17.12
CA SER A 54 -4.34 -10.07 -17.02
C SER A 54 -5.32 -9.30 -16.14
N ALA A 55 -4.90 -8.86 -14.95
CA ALA A 55 -5.70 -8.04 -14.05
C ALA A 55 -6.07 -6.68 -14.67
N LEU A 56 -5.14 -6.07 -15.41
CA LEU A 56 -5.41 -4.81 -16.10
C LEU A 56 -6.59 -4.97 -17.07
N LYS A 57 -6.53 -5.99 -17.93
CA LYS A 57 -7.54 -6.29 -18.94
C LYS A 57 -8.88 -6.73 -18.36
N GLU A 58 -8.85 -7.58 -17.35
CA GLU A 58 -10.04 -8.27 -16.84
C GLU A 58 -10.77 -7.45 -15.78
N GLU A 59 -10.04 -6.68 -14.96
CA GLU A 59 -10.60 -6.10 -13.73
C GLU A 59 -10.32 -4.60 -13.56
N ILE A 60 -9.22 -4.05 -14.06
CA ILE A 60 -8.81 -2.68 -13.70
C ILE A 60 -9.30 -1.65 -14.73
N LEU A 61 -9.28 -1.97 -16.02
CA LEU A 61 -9.64 -1.01 -17.07
C LEU A 61 -11.09 -0.52 -16.99
N GLN A 62 -11.99 -1.29 -16.36
CA GLN A 62 -13.38 -0.86 -16.10
C GLN A 62 -13.46 0.39 -15.20
N PHE A 63 -12.45 0.63 -14.36
CA PHE A 63 -12.36 1.83 -13.51
C PHE A 63 -11.85 3.06 -14.27
N LYS A 64 -11.52 2.94 -15.55
CA LYS A 64 -11.02 4.03 -16.43
C LYS A 64 -9.89 4.85 -15.77
N PRO A 65 -8.77 4.20 -15.38
CA PRO A 65 -7.69 4.90 -14.71
C PRO A 65 -7.08 5.97 -15.62
N ASP A 66 -6.75 7.15 -15.09
CA ASP A 66 -5.98 8.15 -15.85
C ASP A 66 -4.47 7.85 -15.82
N ILE A 67 -3.99 7.27 -14.72
CA ILE A 67 -2.60 6.86 -14.53
C ILE A 67 -2.56 5.43 -13.99
N VAL A 68 -1.67 4.62 -14.55
CA VAL A 68 -1.33 3.29 -14.03
C VAL A 68 0.14 3.26 -13.67
N THR A 69 0.46 3.11 -12.38
CA THR A 69 1.85 2.91 -11.94
C THR A 69 2.19 1.42 -11.90
N ILE A 70 3.32 1.02 -12.47
CA ILE A 70 3.75 -0.37 -12.62
C ILE A 70 5.02 -0.61 -11.81
N CYS A 71 4.93 -1.42 -10.77
CA CYS A 71 6.04 -1.82 -9.91
C CYS A 71 6.17 -3.35 -9.94
N SER A 72 6.83 -3.88 -10.98
CA SER A 72 7.04 -5.32 -11.14
C SER A 72 8.38 -5.58 -11.81
N TRP A 73 9.18 -6.46 -11.23
CA TRP A 73 10.18 -7.29 -11.93
C TRP A 73 10.70 -8.40 -11.02
N PHE A 74 10.62 -8.21 -9.70
CA PHE A 74 11.24 -9.12 -8.75
C PHE A 74 10.69 -10.54 -8.89
N ASN A 75 9.37 -10.67 -8.89
CA ASN A 75 8.68 -11.95 -9.10
C ASN A 75 8.90 -12.51 -10.50
N ASP A 76 9.01 -11.66 -11.52
CA ASP A 76 9.29 -12.06 -12.91
C ASP A 76 10.66 -12.74 -13.03
N SER A 77 11.64 -12.27 -12.24
CA SER A 77 13.00 -12.81 -12.23
C SER A 77 13.16 -14.15 -11.51
N ALA A 78 12.18 -14.55 -10.70
CA ALA A 78 12.25 -15.76 -9.90
C ALA A 78 12.17 -17.03 -10.76
N SER A 79 12.96 -18.06 -10.42
CA SER A 79 12.90 -19.41 -10.99
C SER A 79 11.69 -20.21 -10.45
N SER A 80 11.27 -19.92 -9.22
CA SER A 80 10.22 -20.63 -8.45
C SER A 80 9.71 -19.79 -7.26
N PRO A 81 8.48 -19.99 -6.75
CA PRO A 81 7.39 -20.76 -7.36
C PRO A 81 6.73 -19.99 -8.50
N ARG A 82 6.39 -20.70 -9.58
CA ARG A 82 5.68 -20.13 -10.74
C ARG A 82 4.21 -19.96 -10.41
N TRP A 83 3.59 -18.88 -10.90
CA TRP A 83 2.18 -18.60 -10.61
C TRP A 83 1.26 -19.73 -11.08
N TYR A 84 1.47 -20.20 -12.31
CA TYR A 84 0.67 -21.26 -12.91
C TYR A 84 1.15 -22.68 -12.54
N ARG A 85 2.26 -22.80 -11.82
CA ARG A 85 2.87 -24.08 -11.40
C ARG A 85 3.07 -25.10 -12.53
N ILE A 86 3.29 -24.63 -13.77
CA ILE A 86 3.63 -25.48 -14.92
C ILE A 86 5.15 -25.51 -15.08
N PRO A 87 5.81 -26.67 -14.85
CA PRO A 87 7.26 -26.79 -15.01
C PRO A 87 7.73 -26.51 -16.45
N GLY A 88 8.93 -25.95 -16.60
CA GLY A 88 9.60 -25.77 -17.89
C GLY A 88 9.14 -24.58 -18.75
N ILE A 89 8.00 -23.95 -18.46
CA ILE A 89 7.46 -22.82 -19.25
C ILE A 89 7.36 -21.50 -18.47
N SER A 90 7.45 -20.36 -19.17
CA SER A 90 7.27 -19.03 -18.57
C SER A 90 5.82 -18.78 -18.16
N ASP A 91 5.58 -17.76 -17.32
CA ASP A 91 4.24 -17.32 -16.95
C ASP A 91 3.46 -16.83 -18.18
N ARG A 92 4.14 -16.29 -19.20
CA ARG A 92 3.54 -15.92 -20.48
C ARG A 92 3.04 -17.15 -21.23
N GLU A 93 3.89 -18.15 -21.43
CA GLU A 93 3.53 -19.40 -22.10
C GLU A 93 2.39 -20.12 -21.34
N ALA A 94 2.48 -20.15 -20.02
CA ALA A 94 1.47 -20.75 -19.16
C ALA A 94 0.13 -20.02 -19.25
N TYR A 95 0.12 -18.69 -19.27
CA TYR A 95 -1.08 -17.89 -19.45
C TYR A 95 -1.79 -18.25 -20.76
N TYR A 96 -1.08 -18.28 -21.89
CA TYR A 96 -1.70 -18.62 -23.18
C TYR A 96 -2.18 -20.07 -23.24
N LYS A 97 -1.44 -21.04 -22.68
CA LYS A 97 -1.88 -22.44 -22.60
C LYS A 97 -3.13 -22.63 -21.75
N THR A 98 -3.22 -21.90 -20.64
CA THR A 98 -4.34 -22.05 -19.68
C THR A 98 -5.52 -21.13 -19.97
N ARG A 99 -5.39 -20.14 -20.87
CA ARG A 99 -6.46 -19.19 -21.20
C ARG A 99 -7.77 -19.87 -21.60
N MET A 100 -7.71 -20.93 -22.40
CA MET A 100 -8.89 -21.71 -22.79
C MET A 100 -9.51 -22.46 -21.59
N LEU A 101 -8.69 -23.02 -20.70
CA LEU A 101 -9.17 -23.70 -19.49
C LEU A 101 -9.76 -22.73 -18.48
N ARG A 102 -9.26 -21.49 -18.40
CA ARG A 102 -9.86 -20.42 -17.57
C ARG A 102 -11.29 -20.09 -17.99
N LYS A 103 -11.59 -20.09 -19.30
CA LYS A 103 -12.98 -19.91 -19.78
C LYS A 103 -13.93 -21.00 -19.26
N ILE A 104 -13.43 -22.21 -18.99
CA ILE A 104 -14.25 -23.26 -18.36
C ILE A 104 -14.62 -22.88 -16.93
N GLN A 105 -13.74 -22.18 -16.21
CA GLN A 105 -14.02 -21.70 -14.85
C GLN A 105 -15.12 -20.63 -14.81
N GLU A 106 -15.32 -19.92 -15.91
CA GLU A 106 -16.39 -18.93 -16.06
C GLU A 106 -17.73 -19.54 -16.49
N PHE A 107 -17.74 -20.81 -16.90
CA PHE A 107 -18.96 -21.48 -17.35
C PHE A 107 -19.95 -21.67 -16.18
N PRO A 108 -21.21 -21.18 -16.26
CA PRO A 108 -22.11 -21.19 -15.11
C PRO A 108 -22.35 -22.56 -14.46
N PRO A 109 -22.49 -23.68 -15.22
CA PRO A 109 -22.55 -25.01 -14.62
C PRO A 109 -21.28 -25.39 -13.85
N TYR A 110 -20.10 -25.00 -14.33
CA TYR A 110 -18.85 -25.22 -13.61
C TYR A 110 -18.82 -24.42 -12.31
N LYS A 111 -19.23 -23.14 -12.33
CA LYS A 111 -19.35 -22.31 -11.10
C LYS A 111 -20.29 -22.94 -10.08
N ALA A 112 -21.49 -23.34 -10.51
CA ALA A 112 -22.49 -23.97 -9.65
C ALA A 112 -21.96 -25.26 -8.99
N ILE A 113 -21.21 -26.09 -9.75
CA ILE A 113 -20.58 -27.31 -9.23
C ILE A 113 -19.42 -26.95 -8.29
N HIS A 114 -18.57 -25.99 -8.66
CA HIS A 114 -17.38 -25.60 -7.91
C HIS A 114 -17.72 -25.04 -6.52
N GLU A 115 -18.86 -24.39 -6.37
CA GLU A 115 -19.36 -23.86 -5.09
C GLU A 115 -19.94 -24.95 -4.17
N THR A 116 -20.10 -26.19 -4.65
CA THR A 116 -20.62 -27.29 -3.82
C THR A 116 -19.56 -27.84 -2.86
N ARG A 117 -20.02 -28.26 -1.67
CA ARG A 117 -19.17 -29.00 -0.71
C ARG A 117 -18.65 -30.33 -1.28
N LEU A 118 -19.42 -30.97 -2.15
CA LEU A 118 -19.03 -32.22 -2.79
C LEU A 118 -17.84 -32.02 -3.72
N PHE A 119 -17.84 -30.96 -4.53
CA PHE A 119 -16.69 -30.60 -5.34
C PHE A 119 -15.48 -30.26 -4.46
N GLY A 120 -15.68 -29.51 -3.37
CA GLY A 120 -14.64 -29.24 -2.39
C GLY A 120 -14.03 -30.52 -1.80
N LEU A 121 -14.86 -31.49 -1.41
CA LEU A 121 -14.43 -32.79 -0.91
C LEU A 121 -13.69 -33.62 -1.98
N ALA A 122 -14.24 -33.69 -3.19
CA ALA A 122 -13.62 -34.40 -4.30
C ALA A 122 -12.25 -33.79 -4.65
N ARG A 123 -12.15 -32.46 -4.70
CA ARG A 123 -10.90 -31.74 -4.91
C ARG A 123 -9.91 -32.00 -3.77
N HIS A 124 -10.36 -32.01 -2.51
CA HIS A 124 -9.52 -32.34 -1.38
C HIS A 124 -8.97 -33.77 -1.47
N ILE A 125 -9.83 -34.75 -1.76
CA ILE A 125 -9.42 -36.15 -1.95
C ILE A 125 -8.40 -36.26 -3.10
N LEU A 126 -8.66 -35.64 -4.25
CA LEU A 126 -7.74 -35.65 -5.40
C LEU A 126 -6.39 -35.03 -5.07
N ILE A 127 -6.36 -33.90 -4.36
CA ILE A 127 -5.12 -33.26 -3.91
C ILE A 127 -4.39 -34.17 -2.91
N SER A 128 -5.09 -34.68 -1.90
CA SER A 128 -4.51 -35.54 -0.86
C SER A 128 -3.95 -36.85 -1.44
N LEU A 129 -4.67 -37.48 -2.39
CA LEU A 129 -4.18 -38.64 -3.12
C LEU A 129 -2.95 -38.28 -3.97
N ARG A 130 -2.98 -37.17 -4.71
CA ARG A 130 -1.83 -36.71 -5.48
C ARG A 130 -0.60 -36.49 -4.59
N THR A 131 -0.77 -35.87 -3.43
CA THR A 131 0.31 -35.63 -2.46
C THR A 131 0.82 -36.94 -1.84
N ALA A 132 -0.07 -37.91 -1.58
CA ALA A 132 0.30 -39.23 -1.08
C ALA A 132 1.05 -40.08 -2.12
N PHE A 133 0.65 -40.02 -3.39
CA PHE A 133 1.25 -40.79 -4.49
C PHE A 133 2.53 -40.17 -5.06
N LEU A 134 2.65 -38.83 -5.09
CA LEU A 134 3.84 -38.15 -5.63
C LEU A 134 4.92 -37.87 -4.58
N GLY A 135 4.69 -38.23 -3.31
CA GLY A 135 5.55 -37.88 -2.19
C GLY A 135 5.52 -36.37 -1.88
N ARG A 136 6.02 -35.99 -0.69
CA ARG A 136 6.29 -34.58 -0.38
C ARG A 136 7.18 -34.01 -1.48
N GLU A 137 6.63 -33.04 -2.22
CA GLU A 137 7.26 -32.25 -3.28
C GLU A 137 8.55 -32.88 -3.83
N GLN A 138 8.45 -33.56 -4.97
CA GLN A 138 9.59 -33.54 -5.88
C GLN A 138 9.97 -32.08 -6.04
N ILE A 139 11.12 -31.71 -5.48
CA ILE A 139 11.83 -30.47 -5.78
C ILE A 139 11.93 -30.49 -7.30
N VAL A 140 11.03 -29.78 -7.98
CA VAL A 140 11.13 -29.59 -9.41
C VAL A 140 12.53 -29.03 -9.58
N PRO A 141 13.44 -29.70 -10.31
CA PRO A 141 14.80 -29.21 -10.47
C PRO A 141 14.68 -27.76 -10.88
N GLU A 142 15.30 -26.89 -10.10
CA GLU A 142 15.15 -25.45 -10.24
C GLU A 142 15.42 -25.12 -11.70
N SER A 143 14.35 -24.90 -12.46
CA SER A 143 14.46 -24.60 -13.87
C SER A 143 15.16 -23.26 -13.90
N SER A 144 16.36 -23.21 -14.48
CA SER A 144 17.16 -22.00 -14.63
C SER A 144 16.43 -20.88 -15.40
N ARG A 145 15.28 -21.19 -16.00
CA ARG A 145 14.42 -20.22 -16.68
C ARG A 145 13.60 -19.43 -15.65
N PRO A 146 13.72 -18.09 -15.65
CA PRO A 146 12.89 -17.22 -14.82
C PRO A 146 11.41 -17.32 -15.22
N ARG A 147 10.51 -16.84 -14.35
CA ARG A 147 9.07 -16.76 -14.63
C ARG A 147 8.79 -15.97 -15.90
N MET A 148 9.56 -14.92 -16.17
CA MET A 148 9.55 -14.17 -17.42
C MET A 148 11.00 -13.84 -17.78
N THR A 149 11.45 -14.11 -19.00
CA THR A 149 12.79 -13.62 -19.41
C THR A 149 12.76 -12.09 -19.60
N PRO A 150 13.92 -11.39 -19.62
CA PRO A 150 13.97 -9.96 -19.92
C PRO A 150 13.31 -9.59 -21.26
N GLU A 151 13.35 -10.46 -22.26
CA GLU A 151 12.69 -10.27 -23.56
C GLU A 151 11.17 -10.43 -23.47
N GLU A 152 10.68 -11.41 -22.72
CA GLU A 152 9.24 -11.56 -22.45
C GLU A 152 8.71 -10.40 -21.60
N PHE A 153 9.52 -9.92 -20.66
CA PHE A 153 9.23 -8.76 -19.83
C PHE A 153 9.22 -7.46 -20.65
N GLU A 154 10.15 -7.31 -21.61
CA GLU A 154 10.13 -6.20 -22.57
C GLU A 154 8.83 -6.20 -23.38
N TRP A 155 8.44 -7.36 -23.91
CA TRP A 155 7.16 -7.50 -24.60
C TRP A 155 5.99 -7.06 -23.72
N ALA A 156 5.96 -7.50 -22.46
CA ALA A 156 4.89 -7.18 -21.53
C ALA A 156 4.79 -5.66 -21.24
N LEU A 157 5.92 -4.98 -21.02
CA LEU A 157 5.92 -3.52 -20.87
C LEU A 157 5.41 -2.81 -22.13
N ASN A 158 5.80 -3.26 -23.33
CA ASN A 158 5.27 -2.72 -24.58
C ASN A 158 3.76 -2.93 -24.72
N GLU A 159 3.22 -4.06 -24.26
CA GLU A 159 1.77 -4.27 -24.24
C GLU A 159 1.06 -3.31 -23.27
N ILE A 160 1.66 -3.00 -22.12
CA ILE A 160 1.12 -1.98 -21.20
C ILE A 160 1.11 -0.59 -21.84
N VAL A 161 2.17 -0.22 -22.56
CA VAL A 161 2.22 1.05 -23.30
C VAL A 161 1.10 1.12 -24.34
N LYS A 162 0.92 0.07 -25.15
CA LYS A 162 -0.18 -0.02 -26.12
C LYS A 162 -1.55 0.10 -25.47
N MET A 163 -1.76 -0.57 -24.33
CA MET A 163 -3.01 -0.43 -23.57
C MET A 163 -3.20 1.00 -23.05
N GLY A 164 -2.12 1.70 -22.67
CA GLY A 164 -2.18 3.11 -22.28
C GLY A 164 -2.72 3.99 -23.41
N GLU A 165 -2.32 3.72 -24.65
CA GLU A 165 -2.81 4.41 -25.84
C GLU A 165 -4.26 4.02 -26.18
N GLU A 166 -4.58 2.73 -26.14
CA GLU A 166 -5.91 2.20 -26.49
C GLU A 166 -7.00 2.65 -25.49
N TYR A 167 -6.67 2.66 -24.19
CA TYR A 167 -7.60 2.95 -23.10
C TYR A 167 -7.40 4.34 -22.47
N ASN A 168 -6.54 5.17 -23.08
CA ASN A 168 -6.28 6.56 -22.70
C ASN A 168 -5.83 6.75 -21.23
N PHE A 169 -4.83 5.97 -20.81
CA PHE A 169 -4.16 6.14 -19.52
C PHE A 169 -2.66 6.34 -19.70
N LEU A 170 -2.04 7.07 -18.78
CA LEU A 170 -0.59 7.23 -18.74
C LEU A 170 0.05 6.09 -17.93
N PRO A 171 0.83 5.19 -18.56
CA PRO A 171 1.67 4.27 -17.80
C PRO A 171 2.83 5.03 -17.15
N VAL A 172 3.20 4.62 -15.93
CA VAL A 172 4.35 5.16 -15.19
C VAL A 172 5.13 3.99 -14.59
N PHE A 173 6.41 3.83 -14.94
CA PHE A 173 7.22 2.72 -14.46
C PHE A 173 7.91 3.07 -13.14
N VAL A 174 7.73 2.23 -12.13
CA VAL A 174 8.36 2.37 -10.81
C VAL A 174 9.44 1.31 -10.67
N LEU A 175 10.68 1.72 -10.38
CA LEU A 175 11.80 0.78 -10.23
C LEU A 175 11.70 0.05 -8.88
N GLU A 176 11.06 -1.11 -8.85
CA GLU A 176 10.91 -1.92 -7.64
C GLU A 176 12.29 -2.16 -6.96
N VAL A 177 12.41 -1.79 -5.70
CA VAL A 177 13.68 -1.68 -4.96
C VAL A 177 13.97 -2.90 -4.10
N LEU A 178 15.26 -3.22 -3.92
CA LEU A 178 15.72 -4.23 -2.98
C LEU A 178 16.42 -3.59 -1.78
N ASN A 179 16.41 -4.31 -0.65
CA ASN A 179 17.19 -3.92 0.52
C ASN A 179 18.67 -3.81 0.17
N ARG A 180 19.32 -2.74 0.63
CA ARG A 180 20.71 -2.38 0.31
C ARG A 180 20.98 -2.28 -1.19
N THR A 181 20.00 -1.77 -1.95
CA THR A 181 20.19 -1.50 -3.38
C THR A 181 21.42 -0.60 -3.62
N ARG A 182 22.12 -0.89 -4.72
CA ARG A 182 23.22 -0.05 -5.19
C ARG A 182 22.65 1.19 -5.88
N ASN A 183 23.50 2.17 -6.18
CA ASN A 183 23.06 3.32 -6.96
C ASN A 183 22.53 2.89 -8.33
N LEU A 184 21.71 3.74 -8.96
CA LEU A 184 21.00 3.41 -10.20
C LEU A 184 21.95 2.85 -11.27
N LYS A 185 23.08 3.51 -11.53
CA LYS A 185 24.07 3.07 -12.53
C LYS A 185 24.61 1.66 -12.27
N GLN A 186 24.89 1.32 -11.03
CA GLN A 186 25.38 -0.02 -10.66
C GLN A 186 24.26 -1.06 -10.73
N SER A 187 23.07 -0.71 -10.25
CA SER A 187 21.89 -1.58 -10.26
C SER A 187 21.46 -1.92 -11.69
N THR A 188 21.43 -0.94 -12.60
CA THR A 188 21.11 -1.14 -14.01
C THR A 188 22.18 -1.95 -14.72
N ARG A 189 23.47 -1.81 -14.39
CA ARG A 189 24.54 -2.62 -15.00
C ARG A 189 24.36 -4.13 -14.77
N VAL A 190 23.83 -4.53 -13.62
CA VAL A 190 23.72 -5.95 -13.24
C VAL A 190 22.32 -6.53 -13.41
N ASN A 191 21.27 -5.72 -13.32
CA ASN A 191 19.89 -6.18 -13.42
C ASN A 191 19.33 -5.89 -14.82
N LYS A 192 19.18 -6.95 -15.61
CA LYS A 192 18.61 -6.89 -16.96
C LYS A 192 17.17 -6.36 -16.99
N TYR A 193 16.37 -6.58 -15.94
CA TYR A 193 15.00 -6.05 -15.89
C TYR A 193 14.99 -4.53 -15.73
N TYR A 194 15.87 -3.95 -14.92
CA TYR A 194 16.01 -2.48 -14.87
C TYR A 194 16.44 -1.91 -16.23
N GLN A 195 17.37 -2.58 -16.93
CA GLN A 195 17.76 -2.18 -18.28
C GLN A 195 16.55 -2.20 -19.22
N THR A 196 15.75 -3.26 -19.17
CA THR A 196 14.53 -3.38 -19.96
C THR A 196 13.50 -2.29 -19.64
N ILE A 197 13.24 -1.99 -18.36
CA ILE A 197 12.33 -0.91 -17.94
C ILE A 197 12.78 0.42 -18.53
N LEU A 198 14.06 0.78 -18.34
CA LEU A 198 14.61 2.05 -18.81
C LEU A 198 14.61 2.13 -20.35
N LYS A 199 14.97 1.04 -21.03
CA LYS A 199 14.94 0.95 -22.50
C LYS A 199 13.54 1.18 -23.06
N VAL A 200 12.52 0.52 -22.50
CA VAL A 200 11.13 0.69 -22.95
C VAL A 200 10.63 2.08 -22.62
N ALA A 201 11.00 2.62 -21.45
CA ALA A 201 10.62 3.96 -21.06
C ALA A 201 11.17 5.02 -22.00
N GLU A 202 12.47 4.97 -22.30
CA GLU A 202 13.12 5.89 -23.24
C GLU A 202 12.49 5.80 -24.62
N LYS A 203 12.24 4.58 -25.12
CA LYS A 203 11.66 4.35 -26.44
C LYS A 203 10.27 4.99 -26.62
N HIS A 204 9.46 5.03 -25.57
CA HIS A 204 8.05 5.45 -25.64
C HIS A 204 7.73 6.73 -24.85
N ASP A 205 8.77 7.42 -24.38
CA ASP A 205 8.68 8.57 -23.47
C ASP A 205 7.79 8.28 -22.24
N ILE A 206 8.00 7.12 -21.60
CA ILE A 206 7.28 6.75 -20.38
C ILE A 206 7.98 7.32 -19.15
N PRO A 207 7.26 7.99 -18.25
CA PRO A 207 7.83 8.46 -17.00
C PRO A 207 8.34 7.30 -16.14
N VAL A 208 9.59 7.40 -15.69
CA VAL A 208 10.20 6.47 -14.73
C VAL A 208 10.33 7.12 -13.37
N VAL A 209 9.92 6.41 -12.32
CA VAL A 209 10.12 6.77 -10.91
C VAL A 209 11.39 6.06 -10.41
N ASP A 210 12.46 6.84 -10.19
CA ASP A 210 13.75 6.35 -9.70
C ASP A 210 13.76 6.18 -8.17
N THR A 211 13.04 5.18 -7.70
CA THR A 211 13.09 4.72 -6.31
C THR A 211 14.45 4.15 -5.92
N ILE A 212 15.27 3.70 -6.87
CA ILE A 212 16.60 3.14 -6.59
C ILE A 212 17.52 4.20 -6.01
N SER A 213 17.59 5.38 -6.62
CA SER A 213 18.43 6.48 -6.10
C SER A 213 17.92 6.99 -4.75
N ALA A 214 16.60 7.10 -4.58
CA ALA A 214 16.01 7.53 -3.31
C ALA A 214 16.38 6.58 -2.15
N PHE A 215 16.28 5.27 -2.37
CA PHE A 215 16.66 4.26 -1.37
C PHE A 215 18.17 4.18 -1.18
N HIS A 216 18.97 4.34 -2.23
CA HIS A 216 20.42 4.30 -2.12
C HIS A 216 20.97 5.43 -1.22
N GLN A 217 20.39 6.62 -1.33
CA GLN A 217 20.75 7.78 -0.49
C GLN A 217 20.43 7.56 0.99
N ARG A 218 19.49 6.66 1.29
CA ARG A 218 19.02 6.32 2.64
C ARG A 218 19.29 4.86 3.01
N ARG A 219 20.29 4.24 2.39
CA ARG A 219 20.58 2.80 2.52
C ARG A 219 20.95 2.36 3.93
N ASP A 220 21.36 3.30 4.77
CA ASP A 220 21.73 3.08 6.17
C ASP A 220 20.51 3.20 7.11
N GLU A 221 19.36 3.64 6.61
CA GLU A 221 18.10 3.67 7.34
C GLU A 221 17.42 2.29 7.34
N TRP A 222 16.65 1.99 8.39
CA TRP A 222 15.82 0.80 8.44
C TRP A 222 14.57 1.01 7.57
N LEU A 223 14.63 0.58 6.31
CA LEU A 223 13.56 0.76 5.31
C LEU A 223 12.86 -0.54 4.87
N TYR A 224 13.28 -1.71 5.36
CA TYR A 224 12.76 -3.02 4.97
C TYR A 224 12.58 -3.95 6.16
N TYR A 225 11.61 -4.86 6.05
CA TYR A 225 11.50 -6.00 6.97
C TYR A 225 12.39 -7.17 6.56
N ASP A 226 12.57 -7.38 5.26
CA ASP A 226 13.44 -8.42 4.70
C ASP A 226 14.25 -7.86 3.51
N PHE A 227 14.56 -8.69 2.51
CA PHE A 227 15.38 -8.25 1.38
C PHE A 227 14.58 -7.52 0.27
N ILE A 228 13.23 -7.63 0.24
CA ILE A 228 12.38 -7.08 -0.82
C ILE A 228 11.23 -6.23 -0.26
N HIS A 229 10.65 -6.61 0.89
CA HIS A 229 9.47 -5.96 1.44
C HIS A 229 9.82 -4.71 2.24
N PRO A 230 9.44 -3.51 1.76
CA PRO A 230 9.67 -2.28 2.48
C PRO A 230 8.89 -2.28 3.79
N ASN A 231 9.44 -1.66 4.82
CA ASN A 231 8.66 -1.30 5.99
C ASN A 231 7.89 0.00 5.72
N ARG A 232 7.16 0.48 6.72
CA ARG A 232 6.40 1.72 6.60
C ARG A 232 7.22 2.91 6.06
N HIS A 233 8.43 3.13 6.58
CA HIS A 233 9.29 4.22 6.12
C HIS A 233 9.75 4.04 4.67
N GLY A 234 10.00 2.78 4.26
CA GLY A 234 10.26 2.45 2.87
C GLY A 234 9.07 2.78 1.95
N HIS A 235 7.85 2.41 2.35
CA HIS A 235 6.64 2.76 1.59
C HIS A 235 6.40 4.27 1.52
N ASP A 236 6.66 5.00 2.61
CA ASP A 236 6.61 6.47 2.61
C ASP A 236 7.59 7.05 1.58
N LEU A 237 8.82 6.53 1.54
CA LEU A 237 9.84 6.95 0.58
C LEU A 237 9.43 6.66 -0.87
N ILE A 238 8.85 5.48 -1.15
CA ILE A 238 8.32 5.14 -2.48
C ILE A 238 7.25 6.13 -2.90
N ALA A 239 6.26 6.39 -2.04
CA ALA A 239 5.15 7.29 -2.34
C ALA A 239 5.61 8.72 -2.60
N HIS A 240 6.56 9.22 -1.79
CA HIS A 240 7.18 10.52 -2.01
C HIS A 240 7.92 10.58 -3.34
N THR A 241 8.68 9.54 -3.69
CA THR A 241 9.41 9.49 -4.96
C THR A 241 8.44 9.48 -6.16
N ILE A 242 7.32 8.77 -6.05
CA ILE A 242 6.26 8.78 -7.07
C ILE A 242 5.66 10.19 -7.18
N PHE A 243 5.24 10.79 -6.06
CA PHE A 243 4.66 12.14 -6.05
C PHE A 243 5.60 13.16 -6.69
N ASP A 244 6.87 13.18 -6.26
CA ASP A 244 7.85 14.13 -6.75
C ASP A 244 8.13 13.94 -8.26
N ARG A 245 8.10 12.69 -8.76
CA ARG A 245 8.20 12.43 -10.20
C ARG A 245 6.97 12.92 -10.95
N LEU A 246 5.77 12.63 -10.45
CA LEU A 246 4.51 13.04 -11.09
C LEU A 246 4.41 14.56 -11.26
N PHE A 247 4.97 15.34 -10.34
CA PHE A 247 4.96 16.81 -10.40
C PHE A 247 6.36 17.42 -10.63
N SER A 248 7.26 16.67 -11.26
CA SER A 248 8.60 17.15 -11.63
C SER A 248 8.50 18.26 -12.69
N LYS A 249 9.40 19.26 -12.61
CA LYS A 249 9.35 20.45 -13.47
C LYS A 249 10.08 20.25 -14.81
N GLU A 250 9.67 19.24 -15.57
CA GLU A 250 10.29 18.86 -16.85
C GLU A 250 9.33 19.12 -18.04
N PRO A 251 9.30 20.33 -18.60
CA PRO A 251 8.36 20.69 -19.67
C PRO A 251 8.59 19.88 -20.95
N GLY A 252 7.51 19.59 -21.68
CA GLY A 252 7.56 18.93 -22.98
C GLY A 252 7.63 17.40 -22.93
N THR A 253 7.60 16.81 -21.73
CA THR A 253 7.51 15.36 -21.54
C THR A 253 6.07 14.87 -21.68
N ARG A 254 5.88 13.60 -22.04
CA ARG A 254 4.55 12.92 -22.04
C ARG A 254 3.77 13.15 -20.75
N LEU A 255 4.44 13.18 -19.59
CA LEU A 255 3.84 13.47 -18.30
C LEU A 255 3.29 14.90 -18.21
N THR A 256 4.08 15.91 -18.58
CA THR A 256 3.61 17.30 -18.53
C THR A 256 2.51 17.57 -19.55
N ASN A 257 2.57 16.94 -20.73
CA ASN A 257 1.51 17.02 -21.73
C ASN A 257 0.21 16.42 -21.19
N PHE A 258 0.30 15.24 -20.58
CA PHE A 258 -0.83 14.60 -19.90
C PHE A 258 -1.47 15.52 -18.84
N TRP A 259 -0.67 16.19 -18.00
CA TRP A 259 -1.23 17.13 -17.02
C TRP A 259 -1.90 18.34 -17.66
N ASN A 260 -1.32 18.88 -18.73
CA ASN A 260 -1.92 19.98 -19.49
C ASN A 260 -3.27 19.56 -20.09
N GLU A 261 -3.37 18.35 -20.64
CA GLU A 261 -4.61 17.78 -21.16
C GLU A 261 -5.68 17.59 -20.08
N LYS A 262 -5.27 17.24 -18.86
CA LYS A 262 -6.16 17.15 -17.68
C LYS A 262 -6.49 18.50 -17.05
N GLY A 263 -5.94 19.61 -17.55
CA GLY A 263 -6.12 20.94 -16.97
C GLY A 263 -5.47 21.10 -15.58
N ILE A 264 -4.49 20.26 -15.27
CA ILE A 264 -3.78 20.26 -13.98
C ILE A 264 -2.52 21.11 -14.11
N ASP A 265 -2.46 22.20 -13.35
CA ASP A 265 -1.28 23.05 -13.28
C ASP A 265 -0.22 22.39 -12.39
N TRP A 266 0.70 21.67 -13.02
CA TRP A 266 1.83 21.00 -12.38
C TRP A 266 2.95 21.95 -11.95
N THR A 267 2.92 23.22 -12.39
CA THR A 267 3.90 24.24 -12.03
C THR A 267 3.60 24.91 -10.69
N LYS A 268 2.33 24.91 -10.28
CA LYS A 268 1.88 25.50 -9.02
C LYS A 268 2.75 25.03 -7.86
N PRO A 269 3.22 25.96 -7.02
CA PRO A 269 3.92 25.57 -5.80
C PRO A 269 2.98 24.68 -5.00
N GLN A 270 3.42 23.43 -4.82
CA GLN A 270 2.81 22.53 -3.87
C GLN A 270 2.84 23.25 -2.53
N PRO A 271 1.75 23.30 -1.75
CA PRO A 271 1.81 23.69 -0.35
C PRO A 271 2.89 22.81 0.29
N GLN A 272 4.10 23.35 0.42
CA GLN A 272 5.08 22.74 1.29
C GLN A 272 4.43 22.79 2.65
N ARG A 273 4.36 21.66 3.35
CA ARG A 273 4.00 21.64 4.76
C ARG A 273 4.80 22.77 5.41
N VAL A 274 4.15 23.90 5.72
CA VAL A 274 4.73 24.92 6.57
C VAL A 274 4.91 24.20 7.87
N ALA A 275 6.17 23.80 8.08
CA ALA A 275 6.64 22.79 8.99
C ALA A 275 5.51 22.18 9.83
N ILE A 276 5.25 20.87 9.63
CA ILE A 276 4.68 20.01 10.67
C ILE A 276 5.12 20.62 12.00
N ARG A 277 4.18 21.00 12.87
CA ARG A 277 4.58 21.56 14.16
C ARG A 277 5.20 20.37 14.86
N ARG A 278 6.52 20.30 14.73
CA ARG A 278 7.40 19.32 15.32
C ARG A 278 7.36 19.66 16.79
N LEU A 279 6.76 18.78 17.59
CA LEU A 279 6.88 18.92 19.04
C LEU A 279 8.35 18.71 19.36
N ASN A 280 9.05 19.80 19.62
CA ASN A 280 10.44 19.79 20.02
C ASN A 280 10.51 19.69 21.55
N LYS A 281 11.72 19.50 22.10
CA LYS A 281 11.92 19.51 23.56
C LYS A 281 11.38 20.78 24.24
N ALA A 282 11.35 21.89 23.50
CA ALA A 282 10.77 23.16 23.96
C ALA A 282 9.23 23.16 24.03
N ASP A 283 8.54 22.34 23.22
CA ASP A 283 7.07 22.23 23.21
C ASP A 283 6.54 21.24 24.27
N ALA A 284 7.40 20.35 24.79
CA ALA A 284 7.11 19.44 25.89
C ALA A 284 8.26 19.48 26.92
N PRO A 285 8.34 20.53 27.75
CA PRO A 285 9.46 20.74 28.69
C PRO A 285 9.61 19.60 29.70
N SER A 286 8.50 18.95 30.06
CA SER A 286 8.44 17.76 30.92
C SER A 286 8.94 16.48 30.24
N GLY A 287 9.15 16.50 28.92
CA GLY A 287 9.39 15.29 28.13
C GLY A 287 8.14 14.43 27.94
N GLU A 288 6.97 14.96 28.27
CA GLU A 288 5.69 14.23 28.20
C GLU A 288 4.70 14.91 27.28
N ILE A 289 3.97 14.09 26.53
CA ILE A 289 2.83 14.55 25.72
C ILE A 289 1.57 14.03 26.39
N LEU A 290 0.77 14.97 26.91
CA LEU A 290 -0.47 14.69 27.61
C LEU A 290 -1.66 14.74 26.65
N PHE A 291 -2.58 13.79 26.78
CA PHE A 291 -3.88 13.82 26.09
C PHE A 291 -4.93 13.16 26.95
N LYS A 292 -6.17 13.61 26.76
CA LYS A 292 -7.36 13.04 27.38
C LYS A 292 -8.08 12.13 26.40
N ALA A 293 -8.36 10.90 26.80
CA ALA A 293 -9.16 9.98 25.99
C ALA A 293 -10.24 9.29 26.83
N ARG A 294 -11.34 8.95 26.16
CA ARG A 294 -12.41 8.08 26.68
C ARG A 294 -13.04 7.29 25.53
N ALA A 295 -13.67 6.17 25.87
CA ALA A 295 -14.46 5.37 24.96
C ALA A 295 -15.75 4.87 25.66
N PRO A 296 -16.76 5.74 25.82
CA PRO A 296 -18.05 5.43 26.48
C PRO A 296 -18.91 4.41 25.74
N PHE A 297 -18.49 3.94 24.57
CA PHE A 297 -19.13 2.82 23.87
C PHE A 297 -18.52 1.45 24.20
N LEU A 298 -17.42 1.40 24.97
CA LEU A 298 -16.82 0.13 25.37
C LEU A 298 -17.70 -0.56 26.41
N SER A 299 -18.09 -1.81 26.12
CA SER A 299 -18.77 -2.69 27.08
C SER A 299 -17.79 -3.60 27.83
N THR A 300 -16.51 -3.58 27.45
CA THR A 300 -15.43 -4.41 27.99
C THR A 300 -14.17 -3.58 28.22
N GLN A 301 -13.30 -4.00 29.14
CA GLN A 301 -12.01 -3.34 29.34
C GLN A 301 -11.14 -3.40 28.07
N ALA A 302 -10.62 -2.24 27.68
CA ALA A 302 -9.64 -2.11 26.63
C ALA A 302 -8.54 -1.17 27.12
N ASP A 303 -7.35 -1.36 26.58
CA ASP A 303 -6.23 -0.46 26.76
C ASP A 303 -6.09 0.46 25.55
N LEU A 304 -5.65 1.68 25.81
CA LEU A 304 -5.21 2.59 24.77
C LEU A 304 -3.79 2.23 24.37
N GLU A 305 -3.62 1.93 23.09
CA GLU A 305 -2.35 1.66 22.45
C GLU A 305 -2.00 2.84 21.55
N VAL A 306 -0.76 3.33 21.65
CA VAL A 306 -0.25 4.43 20.84
C VAL A 306 0.98 4.01 20.05
N SER A 307 0.99 4.36 18.77
CA SER A 307 2.21 4.43 17.95
C SER A 307 2.45 5.88 17.54
N VAL A 308 3.71 6.28 17.47
CA VAL A 308 4.10 7.62 17.04
C VAL A 308 5.09 7.53 15.93
N ASN A 309 4.86 8.32 14.88
CA ASN A 309 5.63 8.28 13.64
C ASN A 309 5.78 6.84 13.08
N GLY A 310 4.83 5.96 13.36
CA GLY A 310 4.89 4.55 12.94
C GLY A 310 5.84 3.65 13.72
N ALA A 311 6.40 4.11 14.85
CA ALA A 311 7.17 3.28 15.77
C ALA A 311 6.32 2.14 16.36
N GLN A 312 6.97 1.18 17.02
CA GLN A 312 6.28 0.09 17.71
C GLN A 312 5.23 0.66 18.68
N SER A 313 4.04 0.08 18.63
CA SER A 313 2.93 0.52 19.44
C SER A 313 3.14 0.14 20.92
N THR A 314 2.81 1.06 21.81
CA THR A 314 2.92 0.89 23.26
C THR A 314 1.55 1.06 23.90
N VAL A 315 1.20 0.15 24.81
CA VAL A 315 0.03 0.29 25.67
C VAL A 315 0.34 1.31 26.76
N ILE A 316 -0.48 2.37 26.82
CA ILE A 316 -0.27 3.51 27.71
C ILE A 316 -1.28 3.56 28.86
N GLY A 317 -2.24 2.63 28.88
CA GLY A 317 -3.14 2.42 30.02
C GLY A 317 -4.57 2.08 29.62
N PRO A 318 -5.43 1.75 30.60
CA PRO A 318 -6.81 1.35 30.36
C PRO A 318 -7.67 2.53 29.88
N LEU A 319 -8.50 2.27 28.85
CA LEU A 319 -9.47 3.18 28.28
C LEU A 319 -10.85 2.93 28.91
N THR A 320 -11.48 3.98 29.44
CA THR A 320 -12.78 3.89 30.15
C THR A 320 -13.87 4.73 29.50
N SER A 321 -15.11 4.62 30.00
CA SER A 321 -16.20 5.50 29.60
C SER A 321 -15.98 6.96 29.99
N GLU A 322 -15.27 7.18 31.09
CA GLU A 322 -14.86 8.49 31.58
C GLU A 322 -13.54 8.94 30.97
N TYR A 323 -13.34 10.26 30.90
CA TYR A 323 -12.07 10.86 30.50
C TYR A 323 -10.96 10.43 31.44
N ARG A 324 -9.86 9.97 30.86
CA ARG A 324 -8.59 9.73 31.56
C ARG A 324 -7.49 10.52 30.89
N ASP A 325 -6.59 11.02 31.74
CA ASP A 325 -5.32 11.57 31.30
C ASP A 325 -4.37 10.44 30.97
N PHE A 326 -3.71 10.59 29.83
CA PHE A 326 -2.65 9.70 29.37
C PHE A 326 -1.41 10.54 29.10
N SER A 327 -0.25 9.97 29.39
CA SER A 327 1.03 10.57 29.09
C SER A 327 1.82 9.63 28.21
N ILE A 328 2.44 10.17 27.16
CA ILE A 328 3.47 9.46 26.43
C ILE A 328 4.80 10.14 26.69
N ASN A 329 5.71 9.41 27.32
CA ASN A 329 7.05 9.86 27.62
C ASN A 329 7.91 9.88 26.35
N GLN A 330 8.82 10.83 26.25
CA GLN A 330 9.86 10.90 25.20
C GLN A 330 10.63 9.59 25.02
N SER A 331 10.79 8.76 26.06
CA SER A 331 11.42 7.43 25.92
C SER A 331 10.70 6.51 24.92
N LEU A 332 9.40 6.74 24.67
CA LEU A 332 8.60 5.95 23.74
C LEU A 332 8.76 6.39 22.28
N PHE A 333 9.38 7.54 22.03
CA PHE A 333 9.69 8.02 20.69
C PHE A 333 11.17 8.32 20.65
N ASN A 334 11.96 7.39 20.11
CA ASN A 334 13.42 7.50 20.00
C ASN A 334 13.83 8.96 19.71
N ALA A 335 14.45 9.62 20.71
CA ALA A 335 14.40 11.08 20.94
C ALA A 335 15.07 11.96 19.86
N THR A 336 15.52 11.37 18.76
CA THR A 336 16.16 12.06 17.64
C THR A 336 15.17 12.53 16.58
N SER A 337 13.96 11.96 16.54
CA SER A 337 12.99 12.24 15.48
C SER A 337 11.80 13.07 15.99
N PRO A 338 11.50 14.23 15.36
CA PRO A 338 10.35 15.05 15.72
C PRO A 338 9.02 14.29 15.64
N VAL A 339 8.12 14.48 16.61
CA VAL A 339 6.78 13.87 16.56
C VAL A 339 5.93 14.57 15.50
N SER A 340 5.45 13.81 14.52
CA SER A 340 4.66 14.30 13.37
C SER A 340 3.27 13.65 13.26
N GLU A 341 3.10 12.51 13.92
CA GLU A 341 1.91 11.69 13.82
C GLU A 341 1.73 10.85 15.10
N PHE A 342 0.48 10.77 15.56
CA PHE A 342 0.04 9.80 16.55
C PHE A 342 -0.97 8.84 15.93
N TYR A 343 -0.86 7.58 16.29
CA TYR A 343 -1.82 6.53 15.97
C TYR A 343 -2.33 5.93 17.26
N PHE A 344 -3.61 6.15 17.55
CA PHE A 344 -4.30 5.61 18.71
C PHE A 344 -5.15 4.42 18.30
N ARG A 345 -5.11 3.37 19.13
CA ARG A 345 -5.89 2.15 18.95
C ARG A 345 -6.42 1.67 20.29
N ALA A 346 -7.69 1.28 20.34
CA ALA A 346 -8.21 0.53 21.48
C ALA A 346 -7.84 -0.95 21.32
N LYS A 347 -7.00 -1.48 22.22
CA LYS A 347 -6.57 -2.88 22.28
C LYS A 347 -7.31 -3.60 23.42
N LEU A 348 -7.96 -4.71 23.14
CA LEU A 348 -8.69 -5.46 24.17
C LEU A 348 -7.74 -6.20 25.11
N ASN A 349 -8.12 -6.23 26.40
CA ASN A 349 -7.40 -6.96 27.45
C ASN A 349 -8.03 -8.35 27.66
N ILE A 350 -8.22 -9.11 26.58
CA ILE A 350 -8.87 -10.43 26.63
C ILE A 350 -7.82 -11.50 26.33
N GLU A 351 -7.65 -12.44 27.27
CA GLU A 351 -6.81 -13.65 27.14
C GLU A 351 -7.28 -14.65 26.05
N ARG A 352 -8.25 -14.31 25.19
CA ARG A 352 -8.86 -15.24 24.22
C ARG A 352 -9.29 -14.56 22.92
N ASN A 353 -8.59 -14.89 21.82
CA ASN A 353 -8.99 -15.04 20.40
C ASN A 353 -10.11 -14.18 19.74
N ALA A 354 -10.64 -13.12 20.35
CA ALA A 354 -11.62 -12.24 19.71
C ALA A 354 -10.93 -11.15 18.88
N SER A 355 -11.18 -11.13 17.57
CA SER A 355 -10.57 -10.17 16.62
C SER A 355 -11.33 -8.84 16.48
N ALA A 356 -12.56 -8.74 17.02
CA ALA A 356 -13.45 -7.59 16.89
C ALA A 356 -14.54 -7.58 17.98
N PHE A 357 -15.14 -6.41 18.31
CA PHE A 357 -16.29 -6.30 19.23
C PHE A 357 -17.32 -5.28 18.76
N LYS A 358 -18.60 -5.45 19.14
CA LYS A 358 -19.72 -4.60 18.72
C LYS A 358 -19.68 -3.22 19.40
N ILE A 359 -19.74 -2.14 18.62
CA ILE A 359 -19.76 -0.75 19.07
C ILE A 359 -21.19 -0.22 18.97
N GLY A 360 -21.76 0.16 20.11
CA GLY A 360 -23.11 0.74 20.17
C GLY A 360 -24.24 -0.27 19.95
N LYS A 361 -25.39 0.20 19.43
CA LYS A 361 -26.60 -0.61 19.19
C LYS A 361 -26.67 -1.23 17.78
N GLY A 362 -25.75 -0.89 16.87
CA GLY A 362 -25.69 -1.38 15.47
C GLY A 362 -24.63 -2.47 15.24
N ASN A 363 -24.60 -3.07 14.04
CA ASN A 363 -23.62 -4.10 13.64
C ASN A 363 -22.25 -3.51 13.24
N ILE A 364 -21.75 -2.52 13.99
CA ILE A 364 -20.42 -1.94 13.78
C ILE A 364 -19.47 -2.64 14.73
N TYR A 365 -18.34 -3.13 14.25
CA TYR A 365 -17.37 -3.84 15.09
C TYR A 365 -16.00 -3.14 15.11
N SER A 366 -15.28 -3.20 16.23
CA SER A 366 -13.91 -2.72 16.46
C SER A 366 -12.86 -3.64 15.77
N PRO A 367 -11.59 -3.25 15.53
CA PRO A 367 -10.86 -2.10 16.05
C PRO A 367 -11.30 -0.74 15.50
N VAL A 368 -11.36 0.27 16.38
CA VAL A 368 -11.37 1.70 16.01
C VAL A 368 -9.93 2.19 16.00
N HIS A 369 -9.54 2.83 14.91
CA HIS A 369 -8.23 3.42 14.72
C HIS A 369 -8.39 4.93 14.55
N ILE A 370 -7.74 5.70 15.41
CA ILE A 370 -7.73 7.15 15.33
C ILE A 370 -6.32 7.58 15.00
N ARG A 371 -6.15 8.26 13.88
CA ARG A 371 -4.89 8.80 13.44
C ARG A 371 -4.96 10.31 13.58
N ALA A 372 -4.04 10.90 14.34
CA ALA A 372 -3.92 12.34 14.47
C ALA A 372 -2.61 12.78 13.82
N ILE A 373 -2.71 13.73 12.90
CA ILE A 373 -1.60 14.22 12.09
C ILE A 373 -1.44 15.71 12.34
N SER A 374 -0.21 16.15 12.55
CA SER A 374 0.08 17.59 12.66
C SER A 374 0.08 18.21 11.28
N GLY A 375 -0.86 19.12 11.01
CA GLY A 375 -0.93 19.95 9.80
C GLY A 375 -0.02 21.19 9.85
N GLY A 376 0.84 21.33 10.86
CA GLY A 376 1.77 22.45 10.94
C GLY A 376 1.19 23.74 11.53
N LYS A 377 1.97 24.83 11.46
CA LYS A 377 1.59 26.14 12.05
C LYS A 377 0.36 26.78 11.40
N LEU A 378 0.08 26.49 10.14
CA LEU A 378 -1.03 27.10 9.38
C LEU A 378 -2.35 26.33 9.47
N TYR A 379 -2.31 25.00 9.61
CA TYR A 379 -3.50 24.15 9.45
C TYR A 379 -3.94 23.44 10.75
N GLY A 380 -3.18 23.58 11.84
CA GLY A 380 -3.46 22.91 13.11
C GLY A 380 -3.28 21.39 13.00
N TRP A 381 -3.75 20.63 13.99
CA TRP A 381 -3.78 19.16 13.88
C TRP A 381 -5.08 18.71 13.21
N THR A 382 -4.97 17.73 12.32
CA THR A 382 -6.11 17.03 11.71
C THR A 382 -6.20 15.61 12.26
N SER A 383 -7.43 15.09 12.33
CA SER A 383 -7.67 13.70 12.73
C SER A 383 -8.48 12.95 11.67
N ASP A 384 -8.04 11.71 11.44
CA ASP A 384 -8.73 10.70 10.66
C ASP A 384 -9.17 9.57 11.58
N ILE A 385 -10.44 9.20 11.50
CA ILE A 385 -11.05 8.12 12.25
C ILE A 385 -11.42 7.04 11.24
N THR A 386 -10.88 5.84 11.45
CA THR A 386 -11.27 4.66 10.70
C THR A 386 -11.84 3.59 11.63
N VAL A 387 -12.84 2.87 11.15
CA VAL A 387 -13.48 1.76 11.87
C VAL A 387 -13.37 0.53 10.98
N GLN A 388 -12.67 -0.51 11.45
CA GLN A 388 -12.33 -1.68 10.63
C GLN A 388 -11.59 -1.34 9.33
N GLY A 389 -10.75 -0.30 9.36
CA GLY A 389 -10.04 0.18 8.17
C GLY A 389 -10.90 0.97 7.18
N ARG A 390 -12.20 1.19 7.46
CA ARG A 390 -13.06 2.07 6.65
C ARG A 390 -13.03 3.50 7.20
N PRO A 391 -12.90 4.53 6.34
CA PRO A 391 -12.95 5.92 6.79
C PRO A 391 -14.34 6.26 7.35
N TYR A 392 -14.35 6.85 8.54
CA TYR A 392 -15.56 7.32 9.22
C TYR A 392 -15.57 8.85 9.32
N ALA A 393 -14.42 9.46 9.60
CA ALA A 393 -14.21 10.90 9.53
C ALA A 393 -12.78 11.17 9.07
N GLN A 394 -12.58 12.15 8.20
CA GLN A 394 -11.25 12.53 7.70
C GLN A 394 -11.07 14.04 7.85
N ASN A 395 -9.81 14.48 8.01
CA ASN A 395 -9.42 15.89 8.00
C ASN A 395 -10.13 16.81 9.03
N ARG A 396 -10.49 16.30 10.22
CA ARG A 396 -11.13 17.11 11.27
C ARG A 396 -10.10 17.92 12.06
N ARG A 397 -10.24 19.26 12.09
CA ARG A 397 -9.36 20.18 12.83
C ARG A 397 -9.74 20.27 14.32
N GLY A 398 -8.73 20.39 15.19
CA GLY A 398 -8.89 20.61 16.63
C GLY A 398 -8.92 19.32 17.45
N PHE A 399 -8.32 19.33 18.65
CA PHE A 399 -8.40 18.21 19.58
C PHE A 399 -9.54 18.42 20.57
N ASN A 400 -10.66 17.76 20.30
CA ASN A 400 -11.50 17.18 21.34
C ASN A 400 -11.96 15.84 20.79
N ILE A 401 -11.55 14.74 21.44
CA ILE A 401 -12.07 13.41 21.10
C ILE A 401 -13.56 13.41 21.46
N VAL A 402 -14.40 13.71 20.47
CA VAL A 402 -15.85 13.60 20.54
C VAL A 402 -16.21 12.17 20.23
N VAL A 403 -16.74 11.50 21.25
CA VAL A 403 -17.32 10.19 21.10
C VAL A 403 -18.70 10.36 20.49
N VAL A 404 -18.96 9.57 19.45
CA VAL A 404 -20.25 9.53 18.75
C VAL A 404 -21.38 9.21 19.74
N GLY A 405 -22.20 10.23 20.03
CA GLY A 405 -23.44 10.11 20.79
C GLY A 405 -24.56 9.48 19.95
N ARG A 406 -25.47 8.76 20.62
CA ARG A 406 -26.24 7.65 20.05
C ARG A 406 -27.43 8.00 19.13
N LEU A 407 -27.75 9.27 18.80
CA LEU A 407 -29.08 9.56 18.20
C LEU A 407 -29.19 10.63 17.09
N SER A 408 -28.13 11.31 16.68
CA SER A 408 -28.18 12.15 15.46
C SER A 408 -26.77 12.32 14.94
N GLY A 409 -26.53 12.02 13.67
CA GLY A 409 -25.21 12.11 13.02
C GLY A 409 -24.68 13.53 12.84
N GLU A 410 -24.83 14.39 13.84
CA GLU A 410 -24.35 15.77 13.85
C GLU A 410 -22.99 15.84 14.54
N VAL A 411 -21.95 16.20 13.79
CA VAL A 411 -20.61 16.53 14.33
C VAL A 411 -20.62 18.01 14.69
N LYS A 412 -20.86 18.34 15.97
CA LYS A 412 -20.63 19.70 16.47
C LYS A 412 -19.25 19.76 17.12
N ALA A 413 -18.32 20.42 16.42
CA ALA A 413 -17.08 20.90 17.01
C ALA A 413 -17.44 22.12 17.88
N SER A 414 -17.12 22.09 19.17
CA SER A 414 -17.07 23.32 19.97
C SER A 414 -15.66 23.90 19.88
N GLU A 415 -15.59 25.24 19.91
CA GLU A 415 -14.38 26.06 19.74
C GLU A 415 -13.13 25.59 20.49
#